data_AF-A0A535XWG0-F1
#
_entry.id   AF-A0A535XWG0-F1
#
_cell.length_a   1.000
_cell.length_b   1.000
_cell.length_c   1.000
_cell.angle_alpha   90.00
_cell.angle_beta   90.00
_cell.angle_gamma   90.00
#
_symmetry.space_group_name_H-M   'P 1'
#
loop_
_entity.id
_entity.type
_entity.pdbx_description
1 polymer ?
#
loop_
_entity_poly.entity_id
_entity_poly.type
_entity_poly.pdbx_seq_one_letter_code
_entity_poly.pdbx_strand_id
1 'polypeptide(L)'
;MVSKRADEVKLVVFVCEAGMGSSLIGANQLKKKIKDAGLDVRVVHSPVNEIPSNTDVVVAHEGLADRARKVAPTAVVLTFKNFMNNTASDRLLRGLVAGEEISAEAGKAS
;
A
#
# COMPACT_ATOMS: atom_id res chain seq x y z
N MET A 1 -14.45 3.04 -9.13
CA MET A 1 -13.02 3.08 -8.78
C MET A 1 -12.93 3.32 -7.29
N VAL A 2 -12.06 2.62 -6.56
CA VAL A 2 -11.88 2.83 -5.12
C VAL A 2 -10.78 3.87 -4.95
N SER A 3 -11.11 4.96 -4.31
CA SER A 3 -10.19 6.04 -3.97
C SER A 3 -10.44 6.49 -2.53
N LYS A 4 -9.35 6.83 -1.83
CA LYS A 4 -9.35 7.17 -0.40
C LYS A 4 -8.55 8.44 -0.20
N ARG A 5 -9.08 9.40 0.56
CA ARG A 5 -8.28 10.58 0.93
C ARG A 5 -7.19 10.20 1.91
N ALA A 6 -6.08 10.94 1.87
CA ALA A 6 -4.96 10.75 2.77
C ALA A 6 -5.35 10.74 4.27
N ASP A 7 -6.25 11.62 4.67
CA ASP A 7 -6.75 11.73 6.05
C ASP A 7 -7.63 10.55 6.49
N GLU A 8 -8.21 9.81 5.53
CA GLU A 8 -9.03 8.63 5.80
C GLU A 8 -8.21 7.34 5.90
N VAL A 9 -6.96 7.35 5.43
CA VAL A 9 -6.09 6.17 5.45
C VAL A 9 -5.52 6.00 6.85
N LYS A 10 -5.90 4.92 7.52
CA LYS A 10 -5.39 4.56 8.86
C LYS A 10 -4.64 3.24 8.85
N LEU A 11 -5.01 2.32 7.95
CA LEU A 11 -4.39 1.00 7.84
C LEU A 11 -3.88 0.73 6.43
N VAL A 12 -2.56 0.54 6.33
CA VAL A 12 -1.86 0.15 5.12
C VAL A 12 -1.32 -1.27 5.29
N VAL A 13 -1.72 -2.18 4.41
CA VAL A 13 -1.30 -3.59 4.45
C VAL A 13 -0.40 -3.91 3.27
N PHE A 14 0.82 -4.35 3.56
CA PHE A 14 1.76 -4.89 2.58
C PHE A 14 1.52 -6.38 2.38
N VAL A 15 1.31 -6.76 1.13
CA VAL A 15 1.04 -8.13 0.74
C VAL A 15 2.24 -8.71 0.02
N CYS A 16 2.76 -9.84 0.51
CA CYS A 16 3.86 -10.55 -0.12
C CYS A 16 3.55 -12.04 -0.22
N GLU A 17 3.92 -12.68 -1.33
CA GLU A 17 3.72 -14.11 -1.52
C GLU A 17 4.54 -14.98 -0.55
N ALA A 18 5.71 -14.48 -0.13
CA ALA A 18 6.69 -15.27 0.63
C ALA A 18 6.81 -14.92 2.12
N GLY A 19 6.03 -13.96 2.64
CA GLY A 19 5.99 -13.63 4.07
C GLY A 19 7.28 -13.07 4.73
N MET A 20 8.48 -13.20 4.14
CA MET A 20 9.75 -12.90 4.84
C MET A 20 10.86 -12.18 4.05
N GLY A 21 10.79 -12.04 2.72
CA GLY A 21 11.99 -11.68 1.93
C GLY A 21 12.21 -10.22 1.51
N SER A 22 11.15 -9.42 1.31
CA SER A 22 11.28 -8.14 0.56
C SER A 22 10.40 -7.02 1.11
N SER A 23 9.21 -7.36 1.60
CA SER A 23 8.26 -6.39 2.14
C SER A 23 8.71 -5.75 3.45
N LEU A 24 9.62 -6.39 4.20
CA LEU A 24 10.12 -5.84 5.47
C LEU A 24 10.95 -4.56 5.26
N ILE A 25 11.72 -4.50 4.17
CA ILE A 25 12.58 -3.35 3.86
C ILE A 25 11.73 -2.17 3.35
N GLY A 26 10.74 -2.45 2.49
CA GLY A 26 9.79 -1.43 2.01
C GLY A 26 8.86 -0.91 3.10
N ALA A 27 8.29 -1.81 3.91
CA ALA A 27 7.38 -1.46 5.00
C ALA A 27 8.08 -0.68 6.11
N ASN A 28 9.32 -1.02 6.48
CA ASN A 28 10.06 -0.25 7.49
C ASN A 28 10.44 1.14 7.01
N GLN A 29 10.85 1.31 5.74
CA GLN A 29 11.12 2.63 5.18
C GLN A 29 9.84 3.49 5.14
N LEU A 30 8.73 2.93 4.65
CA LEU A 30 7.45 3.62 4.63
C LEU A 30 7.00 4.00 6.04
N LYS A 31 7.07 3.05 6.99
CA LYS A 31 6.72 3.28 8.40
C LYS A 31 7.57 4.37 9.03
N LYS A 32 8.88 4.41 8.74
CA LYS A 32 9.77 5.46 9.23
C LYS A 32 9.39 6.82 8.66
N LYS A 33 9.17 6.91 7.35
CA LYS A 33 8.77 8.17 6.69
C LYS A 33 7.38 8.67 7.13
N ILE A 34 6.39 7.78 7.30
CA ILE A 34 5.06 8.13 7.84
C ILE A 34 5.19 8.69 9.25
N LYS A 35 6.01 8.06 10.09
CA LYS A 35 6.28 8.52 11.45
C LYS A 35 7.01 9.87 11.48
N ASP A 36 7.99 10.06 10.59
CA ASP A 36 8.70 11.34 10.40
C ASP A 36 7.75 12.47 9.95
N ALA A 37 6.77 12.15 9.10
CA ALA A 37 5.73 13.08 8.68
C ALA A 37 4.66 13.37 9.74
N GLY A 38 4.70 12.70 10.90
CA GLY A 38 3.71 12.87 11.97
C GLY A 38 2.32 12.30 11.66
N LEU A 39 2.23 11.36 10.71
CA LEU A 39 0.98 10.72 10.31
C LEU A 39 0.69 9.49 11.19
N ASP A 40 -0.55 9.35 11.69
CA ASP A 40 -0.98 8.20 12.50
C ASP A 40 -1.48 7.03 11.62
N VAL A 41 -0.64 6.61 10.67
CA VAL A 41 -0.97 5.51 9.73
C VAL A 41 -0.24 4.24 10.16
N ARG A 42 -1.01 3.17 10.36
CA ARG A 42 -0.50 1.84 10.72
C ARG A 42 -0.11 1.08 9.46
N VAL A 43 1.18 0.74 9.37
CA VAL A 43 1.71 -0.13 8.31
C VAL A 43 1.92 -1.54 8.87
N VAL A 44 1.22 -2.52 8.30
CA VAL A 44 1.36 -3.95 8.63
C VAL A 44 1.66 -4.75 7.38
N HIS A 45 2.12 -5.99 7.54
CA HIS A 45 2.29 -6.92 6.42
C HIS A 45 1.47 -8.18 6.71
N SER A 46 0.85 -8.74 5.68
CA SER A 46 -0.03 -9.91 5.80
C SER A 46 -0.09 -10.65 4.47
N PRO A 47 -0.32 -11.97 4.44
CA PRO A 47 -0.52 -12.69 3.18
C PRO A 47 -1.81 -12.24 2.48
N VAL A 48 -1.88 -12.43 1.16
CA VAL A 48 -3.02 -11.94 0.33
C VAL A 48 -4.38 -12.50 0.75
N ASN A 49 -4.39 -13.66 1.38
CA ASN A 49 -5.60 -14.34 1.84
C ASN A 49 -6.05 -13.90 3.25
N GLU A 50 -5.20 -13.20 4.02
CA GLU A 50 -5.52 -12.73 5.38
C GLU A 50 -5.58 -11.19 5.47
N ILE A 51 -5.81 -10.51 4.34
CA ILE A 51 -5.97 -9.06 4.36
C ILE A 51 -7.20 -8.72 5.21
N PRO A 52 -7.05 -7.93 6.30
CA PRO A 52 -8.17 -7.56 7.15
C PRO A 52 -9.15 -6.69 6.37
N SER A 53 -10.45 -6.88 6.57
CA SER A 53 -11.50 -6.12 5.86
C SER A 53 -11.48 -4.62 6.17
N ASN A 54 -10.87 -4.22 7.30
CA ASN A 54 -10.69 -2.83 7.69
C ASN A 54 -9.42 -2.20 7.09
N THR A 55 -8.95 -2.71 5.96
CA THR A 55 -7.78 -2.16 5.26
C THR A 55 -8.21 -1.01 4.36
N ASP A 56 -7.56 0.14 4.49
CA ASP A 56 -7.79 1.27 3.59
C ASP A 56 -6.97 1.12 2.31
N VAL A 57 -5.70 0.74 2.46
CA VAL A 57 -4.77 0.62 1.34
C VAL A 57 -3.99 -0.68 1.40
N VAL A 58 -3.96 -1.39 0.27
CA VAL A 58 -3.26 -2.65 0.10
C VAL A 58 -2.14 -2.44 -0.90
N VAL A 59 -0.91 -2.79 -0.54
CA VAL A 59 0.25 -2.73 -1.45
C VAL A 59 0.68 -4.14 -1.80
N ALA A 60 0.47 -4.55 -3.05
CA ALA A 60 0.74 -5.90 -3.53
C ALA A 60 1.57 -5.88 -4.83
N HIS A 61 2.20 -7.00 -5.17
CA HIS A 61 2.83 -7.17 -6.48
C HIS A 61 1.77 -7.21 -7.59
N GLU A 62 2.10 -6.80 -8.83
CA GLU A 62 1.13 -6.83 -9.95
C GLU A 62 0.48 -8.21 -10.15
N GLY A 63 1.26 -9.29 -9.98
CA GLY A 63 0.76 -10.67 -10.08
C GLY A 63 -0.20 -11.11 -8.97
N LEU A 64 -0.23 -10.38 -7.84
CA LEU A 64 -1.13 -10.62 -6.70
C LEU A 64 -2.26 -9.59 -6.60
N ALA A 65 -2.25 -8.58 -7.47
CA ALA A 65 -3.20 -7.48 -7.47
C ALA A 65 -4.65 -7.95 -7.59
N ASP A 66 -4.90 -8.89 -8.52
CA ASP A 66 -6.23 -9.46 -8.74
C ASP A 66 -6.76 -10.19 -7.50
N ARG A 67 -5.89 -10.92 -6.80
CA ARG A 67 -6.28 -11.58 -5.54
C ARG A 67 -6.55 -10.56 -4.44
N ALA A 68 -5.67 -9.58 -4.27
CA ALA A 68 -5.85 -8.51 -3.28
C ALA A 68 -7.18 -7.77 -3.48
N ARG A 69 -7.54 -7.46 -4.73
CA ARG A 69 -8.84 -6.84 -5.07
C ARG A 69 -10.04 -7.73 -4.77
N LYS A 70 -9.89 -9.05 -4.92
CA LYS A 70 -10.95 -10.02 -4.57
C LYS A 70 -11.16 -10.14 -3.06
N VAL A 71 -10.08 -10.10 -2.28
CA VAL A 71 -10.14 -10.24 -0.82
C VAL A 71 -10.57 -8.92 -0.15
N ALA A 72 -10.05 -7.79 -0.64
CA ALA A 72 -10.35 -6.46 -0.13
C ALA A 72 -10.90 -5.55 -1.26
N PRO A 73 -12.15 -5.76 -1.70
CA PRO A 73 -12.75 -4.98 -2.80
C PRO A 73 -13.02 -3.53 -2.43
N THR A 74 -13.08 -3.22 -1.14
CA THR A 74 -13.30 -1.87 -0.59
C THR A 74 -12.00 -1.09 -0.35
N ALA A 75 -10.85 -1.75 -0.46
CA ALA A 75 -9.54 -1.14 -0.21
C ALA A 75 -8.90 -0.65 -1.51
N VAL A 76 -8.05 0.36 -1.41
CA VAL A 76 -7.24 0.84 -2.54
C VAL A 76 -6.08 -0.12 -2.75
N VAL A 77 -6.09 -0.87 -3.86
CA VAL A 77 -5.01 -1.81 -4.18
C VAL A 77 -3.96 -1.13 -5.06
N LEU A 78 -2.82 -0.77 -4.46
CA LEU A 78 -1.63 -0.30 -5.15
C LEU A 78 -0.75 -1.46 -5.55
N THR A 79 -0.27 -1.42 -6.79
CA THR A 79 0.54 -2.48 -7.39
C THR A 79 1.94 -1.99 -7.71
N PHE A 80 2.95 -2.81 -7.45
CA PHE A 80 4.33 -2.56 -7.89
C PHE A 80 4.84 -3.71 -8.76
N LYS A 81 5.71 -3.38 -9.73
CA LYS A 81 6.36 -4.36 -10.61
C LYS A 81 7.75 -4.78 -10.15
N ASN A 82 8.52 -3.86 -9.56
CA ASN A 82 9.93 -4.09 -9.27
C ASN A 82 10.22 -3.71 -7.81
N PHE A 83 10.54 -4.68 -6.96
CA PHE A 83 10.86 -4.47 -5.53
C PHE A 83 12.01 -3.47 -5.32
N MET A 84 12.96 -3.44 -6.25
CA MET A 84 14.12 -2.52 -6.23
C MET A 84 13.73 -1.07 -6.55
N ASN A 85 12.60 -0.85 -7.24
CA ASN A 85 12.09 0.47 -7.58
C ASN A 85 10.69 0.61 -6.99
N ASN A 86 10.62 0.60 -5.65
CA ASN A 86 9.38 0.57 -4.88
C ASN A 86 8.67 1.94 -4.86
N THR A 87 8.33 2.43 -6.06
CA THR A 87 7.59 3.66 -6.32
C THR A 87 6.18 3.64 -5.73
N ALA A 88 5.61 2.46 -5.46
CA ALA A 88 4.29 2.35 -4.85
C ALA A 88 4.26 2.91 -3.42
N SER A 89 5.21 2.50 -2.56
CA SER A 89 5.30 3.06 -1.20
C SER A 89 5.63 4.55 -1.19
N ASP A 90 6.52 5.00 -2.07
CA ASP A 90 6.90 6.42 -2.10
C ASP A 90 5.75 7.29 -2.60
N ARG A 91 4.99 6.83 -3.61
CA ARG A 91 3.75 7.47 -4.07
C ARG A 91 2.69 7.50 -2.98
N LEU A 92 2.52 6.40 -2.25
CA LEU A 92 1.56 6.31 -1.13
C LEU A 92 1.92 7.33 -0.05
N LEU A 93 3.18 7.35 0.39
CA LEU A 93 3.64 8.34 1.36
C LEU A 93 3.44 9.76 0.85
N ARG A 94 3.87 10.05 -0.38
CA ARG A 94 3.76 11.40 -0.94
C ARG A 94 2.31 11.86 -0.99
N GLY A 95 1.39 10.98 -1.38
CA GLY A 95 -0.04 11.29 -1.34
C GLY A 95 -0.55 11.51 0.08
N LEU A 96 -0.12 10.67 1.05
CA LEU A 96 -0.48 10.85 2.46
C LEU A 96 0.00 12.19 3.02
N VAL A 97 1.23 12.59 2.70
CA VAL A 97 1.86 13.83 3.17
C VAL A 97 1.28 15.05 2.45
N ALA A 98 1.00 14.94 1.15
CA ALA A 98 0.43 16.03 0.36
C ALA A 98 -1.07 16.22 0.59
N GLY A 99 -1.74 15.29 1.29
CA GLY A 99 -3.19 15.31 1.45
C GLY A 99 -3.95 14.94 0.16
N GLU A 100 -3.29 14.25 -0.77
CA GLU A 100 -3.87 13.88 -2.06
C GLU A 100 -4.72 12.61 -1.95
N GLU A 101 -5.60 12.42 -2.93
CA GLU A 101 -6.41 11.21 -3.03
C GLU A 101 -5.56 10.02 -3.47
N ILE A 102 -5.51 8.98 -2.63
CA ILE A 102 -4.85 7.72 -2.93
C ILE A 102 -5.82 6.88 -3.77
N SER A 103 -5.46 6.72 -5.03
CA SER A 103 -6.21 5.95 -6.01
C SER A 103 -5.37 4.81 -6.56
N ALA A 104 -6.02 3.67 -6.83
CA ALA A 104 -5.41 2.51 -7.48
C ALA A 104 -5.17 2.79 -8.97
N GLU A 105 -4.35 3.78 -9.28
CA GLU A 105 -3.99 4.15 -10.64
C GLU A 105 -2.75 3.36 -11.06
N ALA A 106 -2.97 2.39 -11.96
CA ALA A 106 -1.92 1.74 -12.72
C ALA A 106 -1.02 2.82 -13.35
N GLY A 107 0.29 2.67 -13.17
CA GLY A 107 1.26 3.71 -13.49
C GLY A 107 0.99 4.45 -14.81
N LYS A 108 0.73 5.75 -14.72
CA LYS A 108 1.18 6.70 -15.73
C LYS A 108 2.58 7.14 -15.33
N ALA A 109 3.59 6.43 -15.84
CA ALA A 109 4.84 7.06 -16.18
C ALA A 109 4.77 7.24 -17.71
N SER A 110 4.50 8.47 -18.15
CA SER A 110 4.76 8.89 -19.53
C SER A 110 6.25 8.98 -19.77
#